data_AF-A0A7X3Z9T6-F1
#
_entry.id   AF-A0A7X3Z9T6-F1
#
_cell.length_a   1.000
_cell.length_b   1.000
_cell.length_c   1.000
_cell.angle_alpha   90.00
_cell.angle_beta   90.00
_cell.angle_gamma   90.00
#
_symmetry.space_group_name_H-M   'P 1'
#
loop_
_entity.id
_entity.type
_entity.pdbx_description
1 polymer ?
#
loop_
_entity_poly.entity_id
_entity_poly.type
_entity_poly.pdbx_seq_one_letter_code
_entity_poly.pdbx_strand_id
1 'polypeptide(L)'
;MTKLAALIGFGAVLLALPHALSFSQQEILVFLTINVLLVASYRLLTLTGEWSLGHVVIMGVGAYASALLSKRLGIYVPVAMLLGAVTAAMIALALSFPLFRMKGFYFLIGSFAAGEIIR
;
A
#
# COMPACT_ATOMS: atom_id res chain seq x y z
N MET A 1 11.62 -26.18 -9.38
CA MET A 1 11.50 -26.63 -7.97
C MET A 1 12.38 -25.83 -7.02
N THR A 2 13.63 -25.49 -7.38
CA THR A 2 14.55 -24.66 -6.56
C THR A 2 14.02 -23.26 -6.19
N LYS A 3 13.36 -22.55 -7.12
CA LYS A 3 12.76 -21.24 -6.82
C LYS A 3 11.60 -21.29 -5.81
N LEU A 4 10.84 -22.40 -5.81
CA LEU A 4 9.72 -22.59 -4.90
C LEU A 4 10.21 -22.86 -3.47
N ALA A 5 11.25 -23.69 -3.33
CA ALA A 5 11.91 -23.95 -2.05
C ALA A 5 12.59 -22.69 -1.47
N ALA A 6 13.20 -21.86 -2.32
CA ALA A 6 13.78 -20.57 -1.91
C ALA A 6 12.69 -19.59 -1.43
N LEU A 7 11.54 -19.56 -2.09
CA LEU A 7 10.41 -18.70 -1.70
C LEU A 7 9.83 -19.10 -0.32
N ILE A 8 9.68 -20.41 -0.11
CA ILE A 8 9.16 -20.97 1.15
C ILE A 8 10.18 -20.77 2.29
N GLY A 9 11.48 -20.99 2.04
CA GLY A 9 12.54 -20.73 3.01
C GLY A 9 12.63 -19.24 3.40
N PHE A 10 12.50 -18.34 2.42
CA PHE A 10 12.45 -16.89 2.68
C PHE A 10 11.23 -16.49 3.51
N GLY A 11 10.06 -17.06 3.21
CA GLY A 11 8.84 -16.85 4.01
C GLY A 11 8.96 -17.34 5.46
N ALA A 12 9.60 -18.49 5.68
CA ALA A 12 9.83 -19.04 7.02
C ALA A 12 10.78 -18.16 7.85
N VAL A 13 11.85 -17.64 7.24
CA VAL A 13 12.78 -16.71 7.88
C VAL A 13 12.06 -15.41 8.28
N LEU A 14 11.23 -14.85 7.40
CA LEU A 14 10.44 -13.64 7.67
C LEU A 14 9.46 -13.80 8.84
N LEU A 15 8.91 -15.00 9.05
CA LEU A 15 8.00 -15.29 10.18
C LEU A 15 8.74 -15.52 11.50
N ALA A 16 9.96 -16.07 11.45
CA ALA A 16 10.77 -16.34 12.64
C ALA A 16 11.51 -15.10 13.17
N LEU A 17 11.90 -14.18 12.28
CA LEU A 17 12.61 -12.94 12.61
C LEU A 17 11.95 -12.07 13.70
N PRO A 18 10.62 -11.78 13.67
CA PRO A 18 10.01 -10.91 14.68
C PRO A 18 10.05 -11.47 16.11
N HIS A 19 10.23 -12.78 16.29
CA HIS A 19 10.28 -13.40 17.63
C HIS A 19 11.66 -13.30 18.30
N ALA A 20 12.72 -12.96 17.56
CA ALA A 20 14.08 -12.82 18.08
C ALA A 20 14.52 -11.36 18.28
N LEU A 21 13.66 -10.39 17.96
CA LEU A 21 14.01 -8.97 17.87
C LEU A 21 13.37 -8.13 18.99
N SER A 22 14.04 -7.04 19.36
CA SER A 22 13.53 -6.04 20.32
C SER A 22 12.37 -5.21 19.74
N PHE A 23 11.52 -4.61 20.58
CA PHE A 23 10.34 -3.83 20.17
C PHE A 23 10.64 -2.77 19.10
N SER A 24 11.75 -2.02 19.23
CA SER A 24 12.14 -1.00 18.25
C SER A 24 12.52 -1.59 16.88
N GLN A 25 13.14 -2.77 16.87
CA GLN A 25 13.54 -3.46 15.63
C GLN A 25 12.31 -4.04 14.92
N GLN A 26 11.31 -4.49 15.68
CA GLN A 26 10.05 -4.99 15.12
C GLN A 26 9.26 -3.89 14.40
N GLU A 27 9.21 -2.68 14.97
CA GLU A 27 8.54 -1.53 14.34
C GLU A 27 9.22 -1.15 13.01
N ILE A 28 10.54 -1.06 12.99
CA ILE A 28 11.31 -0.80 11.77
C ILE A 28 11.05 -1.89 10.72
N LEU A 29 11.02 -3.16 11.13
CA LEU A 29 10.76 -4.29 10.22
C LEU A 29 9.36 -4.24 9.62
N VAL A 30 8.34 -3.84 10.39
CA VAL A 30 6.96 -3.65 9.90
C VAL A 30 6.92 -2.51 8.88
N PHE A 31 7.49 -1.34 9.20
CA PHE A 31 7.55 -0.22 8.25
C PHE A 31 8.29 -0.59 6.96
N LEU A 32 9.42 -1.29 7.07
CA LEU A 32 10.18 -1.73 5.91
C LEU A 32 9.36 -2.69 5.05
N THR A 33 8.66 -3.64 5.66
CA THR A 33 7.81 -4.61 4.96
C THR A 33 6.67 -3.93 4.21
N ILE A 34 6.00 -2.96 4.83
CA ILE A 34 4.93 -2.17 4.19
C ILE A 34 5.49 -1.38 2.98
N ASN A 35 6.64 -0.73 3.13
CA ASN A 35 7.26 0.02 2.04
C ASN A 35 7.73 -0.89 0.89
N VAL A 36 8.28 -2.07 1.20
CA VAL A 36 8.65 -3.07 0.18
C VAL A 36 7.41 -3.53 -0.59
N LEU A 37 6.31 -3.80 0.11
CA LEU A 37 5.05 -4.19 -0.51
C LEU A 37 4.50 -3.08 -1.43
N LEU A 38 4.59 -1.82 -1.00
CA LEU A 38 4.18 -0.65 -1.78
C LEU A 38 4.98 -0.53 -3.07
N VAL A 39 6.31 -0.60 -2.98
CA VAL A 39 7.20 -0.52 -4.16
C VAL A 39 7.02 -1.72 -5.08
N ALA A 40 6.83 -2.93 -4.53
CA ALA A 40 6.54 -4.11 -5.32
C ALA A 40 5.22 -3.98 -6.09
N SER A 41 4.18 -3.42 -5.46
CA SER A 41 2.88 -3.16 -6.09
C SER A 41 2.96 -2.07 -7.17
N TYR A 42 3.81 -1.07 -6.96
CA TYR A 42 4.07 0.01 -7.91
C TYR A 42 4.59 -0.49 -9.27
N ARG A 43 5.21 -1.69 -9.31
CA ARG A 43 5.67 -2.31 -10.56
C ARG A 43 4.53 -2.47 -11.57
N LEU A 44 3.32 -2.79 -11.11
CA LEU A 44 2.16 -2.96 -11.99
C LEU A 44 1.85 -1.69 -12.78
N LEU A 45 2.04 -0.53 -12.17
CA LEU A 45 1.84 0.75 -12.82
C LEU A 45 2.96 1.03 -13.84
N THR A 46 4.22 0.79 -13.48
CA THR A 46 5.33 1.04 -14.42
C THR A 46 5.26 0.19 -15.70
N LEU A 47 4.56 -0.96 -15.66
CA LEU A 47 4.31 -1.78 -16.85
C LEU A 47 3.37 -1.12 -17.86
N THR A 48 2.54 -0.14 -17.44
CA THR A 48 1.67 0.61 -18.36
C THR A 48 2.42 1.73 -19.09
N GLY A 49 3.70 1.95 -18.78
CA GLY A 49 4.53 3.03 -19.36
C GLY A 49 4.31 4.41 -18.72
N GLU A 50 3.47 4.48 -17.68
CA GLU A 50 3.14 5.72 -16.97
C GLU A 50 3.69 5.69 -15.54
N TRP A 51 3.92 6.86 -14.96
CA TRP A 51 4.39 7.02 -13.58
C TRP A 51 3.34 7.80 -12.77
N SER A 52 2.99 7.33 -11.57
CA SER A 52 2.02 7.99 -10.69
C SER A 52 2.65 8.31 -9.34
N LEU A 53 2.53 9.55 -8.90
CA LEU A 53 2.97 9.97 -7.57
C LEU A 53 1.87 9.83 -6.51
N GLY A 54 0.65 9.49 -6.91
CA GLY A 54 -0.50 9.31 -6.01
C GLY A 54 -0.54 7.96 -5.27
N HIS A 55 0.32 7.00 -5.63
CA HIS A 55 0.24 5.62 -5.12
C HIS A 55 0.40 5.53 -3.59
N VAL A 56 1.34 6.29 -3.03
CA VAL A 56 1.59 6.37 -1.57
C VAL A 56 0.37 6.95 -0.85
N VAL A 57 -0.30 7.93 -1.46
CA VAL A 57 -1.45 8.60 -0.85
C VAL A 57 -2.66 7.66 -0.79
N ILE A 58 -2.92 6.88 -1.83
CA ILE A 58 -3.99 5.87 -1.82
C ILE A 58 -3.72 4.77 -0.78
N MET A 59 -2.46 4.35 -0.61
CA MET A 59 -2.09 3.48 0.52
C MET A 59 -2.44 4.13 1.86
N GLY A 60 -2.09 5.42 2.03
CA GLY A 60 -2.40 6.20 3.22
C GLY A 60 -3.89 6.27 3.54
N VAL A 61 -4.74 6.48 2.53
CA VAL A 61 -6.22 6.49 2.69
C VAL A 61 -6.70 5.18 3.33
N GLY A 62 -6.30 4.03 2.77
CA GLY A 62 -6.73 2.72 3.28
C GLY A 62 -6.18 2.41 4.67
N ALA A 63 -4.93 2.79 4.92
CA ALA A 63 -4.31 2.66 6.24
C ALA A 63 -5.02 3.51 7.30
N TYR A 64 -5.35 4.76 6.97
CA TYR A 64 -6.07 5.65 7.89
C TYR A 64 -7.50 5.16 8.15
N ALA A 65 -8.24 4.76 7.10
CA ALA A 65 -9.59 4.25 7.24
C ALA A 65 -9.63 2.97 8.09
N SER A 66 -8.73 2.01 7.85
CA SER A 66 -8.64 0.79 8.66
C SER A 66 -8.26 1.07 10.11
N ALA A 67 -7.31 1.99 10.35
CA ALA A 67 -6.94 2.41 11.70
C ALA A 67 -8.10 3.11 12.43
N LEU A 68 -8.86 3.95 11.73
CA LEU A 68 -10.02 4.64 12.28
C LEU A 68 -11.14 3.65 12.65
N LEU A 69 -11.47 2.71 11.75
CA LEU A 69 -12.46 1.66 11.97
C LEU A 69 -12.07 0.76 13.15
N SER A 70 -10.80 0.36 13.24
CA SER A 70 -10.36 -0.50 14.34
C SER A 70 -10.29 0.24 15.67
N LYS A 71 -9.72 1.46 15.71
CA LYS A 71 -9.54 2.22 16.97
C LYS A 71 -10.81 2.85 17.50
N ARG A 72 -11.68 3.40 16.65
CA ARG A 72 -12.88 4.15 17.11
C ARG A 72 -14.15 3.31 17.12
N LEU A 73 -14.31 2.39 16.17
CA LEU A 73 -15.52 1.58 16.04
C LEU A 73 -15.36 0.17 16.63
N GLY A 74 -14.16 -0.18 17.11
CA GLY A 74 -13.88 -1.48 17.73
C GLY A 74 -14.02 -2.66 16.75
N ILE A 75 -13.99 -2.39 15.44
CA ILE A 75 -14.13 -3.43 14.42
C ILE A 75 -12.89 -4.33 14.44
N TYR A 76 -13.11 -5.64 14.31
CA TYR A 76 -12.05 -6.64 14.25
C TYR A 76 -11.05 -6.30 13.13
N VAL A 77 -9.74 -6.36 13.46
CA VAL A 77 -8.66 -5.82 12.60
C VAL A 77 -8.71 -6.31 11.15
N PRO A 78 -8.85 -7.62 10.85
CA PRO A 78 -8.98 -8.09 9.46
C PRO A 78 -10.18 -7.50 8.70
N VAL A 79 -11.31 -7.31 9.38
CA VAL A 79 -12.51 -6.70 8.77
C VAL A 79 -12.28 -5.21 8.54
N ALA A 80 -11.67 -4.52 9.50
CA ALA A 80 -11.30 -3.11 9.36
C ALA A 80 -10.30 -2.89 8.22
N MET A 81 -9.36 -3.82 8.00
CA MET A 81 -8.43 -3.79 6.87
C MET A 81 -9.15 -3.94 5.52
N LEU A 82 -10.07 -4.90 5.40
CA LEU A 82 -10.88 -5.08 4.18
C LEU A 82 -11.74 -3.86 3.88
N LEU A 83 -12.41 -3.32 4.90
CA LEU A 83 -13.18 -2.07 4.75
C LEU A 83 -12.28 -0.88 4.38
N GLY A 84 -11.08 -0.80 4.96
CA GLY A 84 -10.07 0.18 4.55
C GLY A 84 -9.68 0.04 3.07
N ALA A 85 -9.47 -1.19 2.59
CA ALA A 85 -9.20 -1.45 1.17
C ALA A 85 -10.37 -1.02 0.28
N VAL A 86 -11.62 -1.26 0.69
CA VAL A 86 -12.82 -0.81 -0.03
C VAL A 86 -12.86 0.72 -0.09
N THR A 87 -12.59 1.42 1.02
CA THR A 87 -12.56 2.90 1.00
C THR A 87 -11.47 3.45 0.09
N ALA A 88 -10.27 2.87 0.11
CA ALA A 88 -9.19 3.25 -0.79
C ALA A 88 -9.56 3.01 -2.27
N ALA A 89 -10.21 1.88 -2.58
CA ALA A 89 -10.68 1.57 -3.92
C ALA A 89 -11.73 2.58 -4.41
N MET A 90 -12.67 2.98 -3.55
CA MET A 90 -13.69 3.99 -3.88
C MET A 90 -13.06 5.35 -4.22
N ILE A 91 -12.10 5.80 -3.41
CA ILE A 91 -11.39 7.07 -3.67
C ILE A 91 -10.53 6.96 -4.93
N ALA A 92 -9.82 5.84 -5.13
CA ALA A 92 -9.03 5.59 -6.32
C ALA A 92 -9.90 5.58 -7.59
N LEU A 93 -11.10 4.98 -7.56
CA LEU A 93 -12.04 4.99 -8.68
C LEU A 93 -12.50 6.41 -9.02
N ALA A 94 -12.85 7.21 -8.01
CA ALA A 94 -13.24 8.61 -8.21
C ALA A 94 -12.12 9.43 -8.86
N LEU A 95 -10.87 9.21 -8.43
CA LEU A 95 -9.68 9.87 -8.98
C LEU A 95 -9.27 9.35 -10.35
N SER A 96 -9.53 8.08 -10.66
CA SER A 96 -9.16 7.48 -11.94
C SER A 96 -9.93 8.12 -13.10
N PHE A 97 -11.16 8.59 -12.87
CA PHE A 97 -11.97 9.23 -13.91
C PHE A 97 -11.31 10.48 -14.53
N PRO A 98 -10.86 11.50 -13.77
CA PRO A 98 -10.11 12.61 -14.33
C PRO A 98 -8.69 12.23 -14.76
N LEU A 99 -8.01 11.33 -14.04
CA LEU A 99 -6.61 11.00 -14.32
C LEU A 99 -6.43 10.22 -15.63
N PHE A 100 -7.34 9.32 -15.99
CA PHE A 100 -7.27 8.58 -17.25
C PHE A 100 -7.47 9.44 -18.50
N ARG A 101 -7.91 10.68 -18.36
CA ARG A 101 -7.98 11.65 -19.46
C ARG A 101 -6.61 12.27 -19.77
N MET A 102 -5.62 12.07 -18.89
CA MET A 102 -4.26 12.60 -19.02
C MET A 102 -3.32 11.51 -19.56
N LYS A 103 -2.25 11.90 -20.26
CA LYS A 103 -1.22 10.99 -20.79
C LYS A 103 0.18 11.50 -20.48
N GLY A 104 1.13 10.59 -20.27
CA GLY A 104 2.52 10.90 -20.02
C GLY A 104 2.72 11.83 -18.81
N PHE A 105 3.47 12.90 -19.02
CA PHE A 105 3.84 13.84 -17.96
C PHE A 105 2.64 14.52 -17.27
N TYR A 106 1.52 14.70 -17.98
CA TYR A 106 0.30 15.24 -17.39
C TYR A 106 -0.32 14.30 -16.36
N PHE A 107 -0.24 12.98 -16.58
CA PHE A 107 -0.71 11.99 -15.61
C PHE A 107 0.12 12.01 -14.33
N LEU A 108 1.45 12.16 -14.46
CA LEU A 108 2.36 12.31 -13.32
C LEU A 108 1.96 13.52 -12.46
N ILE A 109 1.85 14.72 -13.07
CA ILE A 109 1.48 15.95 -12.35
C ILE A 109 0.07 15.84 -11.77
N GLY A 110 -0.89 15.35 -12.55
CA GLY A 110 -2.27 15.19 -12.09
C GLY A 110 -2.37 14.27 -10.87
N SER A 111 -1.62 13.17 -10.88
CA SER A 111 -1.58 12.24 -9.73
C SER A 111 -0.89 12.82 -8.50
N PHE A 112 0.10 13.70 -8.68
CA PHE A 112 0.72 14.46 -7.58
C PHE A 112 -0.27 15.46 -6.98
N ALA A 113 -0.96 16.24 -7.81
CA ALA A 113 -1.97 17.20 -7.36
C ALA A 113 -3.13 16.49 -6.63
N ALA A 114 -3.59 15.35 -7.16
CA ALA A 114 -4.55 14.48 -6.47
C ALA A 114 -4.05 14.04 -5.09
N GLY A 115 -2.77 13.68 -4.99
CA GLY A 115 -2.14 13.33 -3.73
C GLY A 115 -2.13 14.49 -2.72
N GLU A 116 -1.80 15.69 -3.19
CA GLU A 116 -1.73 16.90 -2.36
C GLU A 116 -3.10 17.38 -1.87
N ILE A 117 -4.18 17.11 -2.62
CA ILE A 117 -5.56 17.43 -2.19
C ILE A 117 -6.01 16.54 -1.02
N ILE A 118 -5.48 15.32 -0.94
CA ILE A 118 -5.84 14.33 0.09
C ILE A 118 -4.96 14.47 1.34
N ARG A 119 -3.72 14.94 1.16
CA ARG A 119 -2.72 15.12 2.21
C ARG A 119 -3.07 16.30 3.12
#